data_AF-A0A7X5E9C2-F1
#
_entry.id   AF-A0A7X5E9C2-F1
#
_cell.length_a   1.000
_cell.length_b   1.000
_cell.length_c   1.000
_cell.angle_alpha   90.00
_cell.angle_beta   90.00
_cell.angle_gamma   90.00
#
_symmetry.space_group_name_H-M   'P 1'
#
loop_
_entity.id
_entity.type
_entity.pdbx_description
1 polymer ?
#
loop_
_entity_poly.entity_id
_entity_poly.type
_entity_poly.pdbx_seq_one_letter_code
_entity_poly.pdbx_strand_id
1 'polypeptide(L)'
;MQLPYSENIEIQYLSRIFDNTSECYKFFWFQAILSKVLEGRDHITYEDLVDEMIADAWYMVIEYHLNLSPRDTLENLVLYLQKISQLKSSEKKENIISYLKDCTDKEVVKKKRILCRIPGNCTGCFKKNM
;
A
#
# COMPACT_ATOMS: atom_id res chain seq x y z
N MET A 1 -5.53 -11.03 14.38
CA MET A 1 -4.92 -12.21 13.69
C MET A 1 -3.75 -12.70 14.54
N GLN A 2 -3.60 -14.02 14.75
CA GLN A 2 -2.41 -14.56 15.40
C GLN A 2 -1.34 -14.86 14.34
N LEU A 3 -0.16 -14.26 14.51
CA LEU A 3 1.01 -14.49 13.67
C LEU A 3 2.00 -15.42 14.40
N PRO A 4 2.82 -16.21 13.67
CA PRO A 4 3.82 -17.08 14.29
C PRO A 4 4.85 -16.27 15.08
N TYR A 5 5.34 -16.85 16.18
CA TYR A 5 6.39 -16.23 17.00
C TYR A 5 7.68 -16.03 16.20
N SER A 6 8.40 -14.95 16.51
CA SER A 6 9.72 -14.64 15.95
C SER A 6 10.55 -13.90 17.00
N GLU A 7 11.83 -14.22 17.10
CA GLU A 7 12.79 -13.50 17.95
C GLU A 7 13.24 -12.19 17.30
N ASN A 8 13.17 -12.10 15.96
CA ASN A 8 13.69 -10.98 15.19
C ASN A 8 12.63 -9.90 14.90
N ILE A 9 11.36 -10.20 15.13
CA ILE A 9 10.23 -9.32 14.82
C ILE A 9 9.32 -9.22 16.03
N GLU A 10 8.95 -8.00 16.38
CA GLU A 10 7.98 -7.72 17.44
C GLU A 10 6.54 -8.08 16.99
N ILE A 11 6.24 -9.38 16.94
CA ILE A 11 5.01 -9.93 16.37
C ILE A 11 3.74 -9.35 17.02
N GLN A 12 3.80 -9.07 18.33
CA GLN A 12 2.68 -8.50 19.08
C GLN A 12 2.26 -7.12 18.58
N TYR A 13 3.19 -6.33 18.05
CA TYR A 13 2.90 -5.03 17.47
C TYR A 13 2.54 -5.17 15.99
N LEU A 14 3.13 -6.13 15.27
CA LEU A 14 2.84 -6.37 13.86
C LEU A 14 1.40 -6.86 13.68
N SER A 15 0.94 -7.76 14.55
CA SER A 15 -0.42 -8.28 14.50
C SER A 15 -1.49 -7.20 14.69
N ARG A 16 -1.16 -6.07 15.33
CA ARG A 16 -2.11 -4.96 15.57
C ARG A 16 -2.50 -4.21 14.29
N ILE A 17 -1.80 -4.43 13.18
CA ILE A 17 -2.27 -3.94 11.87
C ILE A 17 -3.66 -4.50 11.54
N PHE A 18 -3.97 -5.70 12.04
CA PHE A 18 -5.21 -6.41 11.81
C PHE A 18 -6.27 -6.16 12.88
N ASP A 19 -6.02 -5.30 13.88
CA ASP A 19 -6.99 -5.04 14.96
C ASP A 19 -8.22 -4.24 14.47
N ASN A 20 -8.03 -3.40 13.44
CA ASN A 20 -9.11 -2.66 12.80
C ASN A 20 -9.05 -2.83 11.28
N THR A 21 -9.78 -3.84 10.80
CA THR A 21 -9.87 -4.25 9.39
C THR A 21 -10.80 -3.38 8.56
N SER A 22 -11.45 -2.35 9.15
CA SER A 22 -12.34 -1.42 8.45
C SER A 22 -11.62 -0.53 7.42
N GLU A 23 -10.29 -0.49 7.51
CA GLU A 23 -9.39 0.24 6.63
C GLU A 23 -8.62 -0.74 5.74
N CYS A 24 -9.20 -1.11 4.60
CA CYS A 24 -8.66 -2.15 3.72
C CYS A 24 -7.26 -1.83 3.17
N TYR A 25 -6.90 -0.55 3.01
CA TYR A 25 -5.54 -0.16 2.60
C TYR A 25 -4.44 -0.77 3.50
N LYS A 26 -4.71 -1.12 4.76
CA LYS A 26 -3.73 -1.77 5.65
C LYS A 26 -3.32 -3.16 5.15
N PHE A 27 -4.23 -3.89 4.51
CA PHE A 27 -3.90 -5.17 3.89
C PHE A 27 -2.97 -4.98 2.69
N PHE A 28 -3.24 -3.96 1.87
CA PHE A 28 -2.35 -3.58 0.76
C PHE A 28 -0.97 -3.16 1.25
N TRP A 29 -0.90 -2.39 2.33
CA TRP A 29 0.36 -2.00 2.95
C TRP A 29 1.17 -3.23 3.39
N PHE A 30 0.52 -4.19 4.06
CA PHE A 30 1.17 -5.42 4.49
C PHE A 30 1.59 -6.30 3.30
N GLN A 31 0.72 -6.43 2.30
CA GLN A 31 0.99 -7.15 1.06
C GLN A 31 2.19 -6.57 0.31
N ALA A 32 2.28 -5.24 0.20
CA ALA A 32 3.39 -4.56 -0.47
C ALA A 32 4.73 -4.83 0.24
N ILE A 33 4.76 -4.84 1.58
CA ILE A 33 5.95 -5.26 2.34
C ILE A 33 6.30 -6.71 2.05
N LEU A 34 5.32 -7.61 2.10
CA LEU A 34 5.54 -9.03 1.88
C LEU A 34 6.12 -9.29 0.48
N SER A 35 5.56 -8.65 -0.56
CA SER A 35 6.06 -8.73 -1.93
C SER A 35 7.54 -8.36 -2.01
N LYS A 36 7.96 -7.31 -1.31
CA LYS A 36 9.34 -6.81 -1.34
C LYS A 36 10.29 -7.71 -0.57
N VAL A 37 9.85 -8.26 0.56
CA VAL A 37 10.61 -9.28 1.29
C VAL A 37 10.80 -10.53 0.43
N LEU A 38 9.77 -10.96 -0.30
CA LEU A 38 9.85 -12.10 -1.22
C LEU A 38 10.79 -11.84 -2.41
N GLU A 39 10.91 -10.59 -2.86
CA GLU A 39 11.92 -10.14 -3.83
C GLU A 39 13.35 -10.10 -3.25
N GLY A 40 13.53 -10.38 -1.95
CA GLY A 40 14.82 -10.32 -1.26
C GLY A 40 15.27 -8.90 -0.88
N ARG A 41 14.34 -7.93 -0.85
CA ARG A 41 14.62 -6.56 -0.38
C ARG A 41 14.56 -6.50 1.14
N ASP A 42 15.56 -5.88 1.74
CA ASP A 42 15.65 -5.55 3.16
C ASP A 42 15.23 -4.11 3.46
N HIS A 43 15.23 -3.25 2.44
CA HIS A 43 14.83 -1.85 2.53
C HIS A 43 13.82 -1.48 1.43
N ILE A 44 12.86 -0.63 1.79
CA ILE A 44 11.90 -0.04 0.86
C ILE A 44 11.62 1.42 1.26
N THR A 45 11.52 2.30 0.27
CA THR A 45 11.09 3.69 0.50
C THR A 45 9.58 3.75 0.69
N TYR A 46 9.08 4.74 1.43
CA TYR A 46 7.63 4.93 1.57
C TYR A 46 6.93 5.17 0.22
N GLU A 47 7.62 5.84 -0.72
CA GLU A 47 7.10 6.11 -2.05
C GLU A 47 6.94 4.82 -2.84
N ASP A 48 7.99 3.98 -2.90
CA ASP A 48 7.92 2.67 -3.56
C ASP A 48 6.85 1.78 -2.92
N LEU A 49 6.69 1.82 -1.59
CA LEU A 49 5.68 1.04 -0.89
C LEU A 49 4.27 1.44 -1.30
N VAL A 50 3.99 2.74 -1.35
CA VAL A 50 2.68 3.24 -1.77
C VAL A 50 2.43 2.97 -3.25
N ASP A 51 3.47 3.02 -4.09
CA ASP A 51 3.36 2.69 -5.51
C ASP A 51 2.99 1.22 -5.73
N GLU A 52 3.59 0.32 -4.94
CA GLU A 52 3.21 -1.09 -4.91
C GLU A 52 1.76 -1.29 -4.45
N MET A 53 1.32 -0.58 -3.40
CA MET A 53 -0.07 -0.65 -2.92
C MET A 53 -1.06 -0.22 -4.02
N ILE A 54 -0.75 0.86 -4.75
CA ILE A 54 -1.59 1.37 -5.84
C ILE A 54 -1.65 0.36 -6.98
N ALA A 55 -0.50 -0.19 -7.37
CA ALA A 55 -0.41 -1.14 -8.48
C ALA A 55 -1.14 -2.46 -8.14
N ASP A 56 -1.05 -2.95 -6.91
CA ASP A 56 -1.77 -4.12 -6.43
C ASP A 56 -3.30 -3.89 -6.35
N ALA A 57 -3.72 -2.68 -5.99
CA ALA A 57 -5.14 -2.32 -5.94
C ALA A 57 -5.76 -2.07 -7.32
N TRP A 58 -4.96 -1.77 -8.33
CA TRP A 58 -5.43 -1.30 -9.64
C TRP A 58 -6.47 -2.21 -10.26
N TYR A 59 -6.14 -3.50 -10.41
CA TYR A 59 -7.01 -4.44 -11.09
C TYR A 59 -8.32 -4.65 -10.30
N MET A 60 -8.23 -4.75 -8.98
CA MET A 60 -9.42 -4.90 -8.13
C MET A 60 -10.38 -3.70 -8.21
N VAL A 61 -9.85 -2.48 -8.21
CA VAL A 61 -10.66 -1.25 -8.19
C VAL A 61 -11.13 -0.87 -9.60
N ILE A 62 -10.26 -0.96 -10.61
CA ILE A 62 -10.54 -0.45 -11.96
C ILE A 62 -11.21 -1.49 -12.85
N GLU A 63 -10.79 -2.75 -12.83
CA GLU A 63 -11.41 -3.82 -13.64
C GLU A 63 -12.62 -4.41 -12.94
N TYR A 64 -12.46 -4.82 -11.67
CA TYR A 64 -13.54 -5.51 -10.94
C TYR A 64 -14.46 -4.59 -10.15
N HIS A 65 -14.18 -3.29 -10.11
CA HIS A 65 -15.00 -2.30 -9.41
C HIS A 65 -15.25 -2.67 -7.94
N LEU A 66 -14.28 -3.31 -7.29
CA LEU A 66 -14.34 -3.64 -5.88
C LEU A 66 -14.14 -2.37 -5.04
N ASN A 67 -15.08 -2.13 -4.12
CA ASN A 67 -14.93 -1.09 -3.12
C ASN A 67 -14.04 -1.61 -2.00
N LEU A 68 -12.94 -0.91 -1.71
CA LEU A 68 -12.02 -1.27 -0.64
C LEU A 68 -12.61 -0.88 0.71
N SER A 69 -13.26 0.28 0.83
CA SER A 69 -14.01 0.69 2.03
C SER A 69 -14.77 1.99 1.70
N PRO A 70 -15.90 2.32 2.35
CA PRO A 70 -16.71 3.52 2.03
C PRO A 70 -15.96 4.87 2.02
N ARG A 71 -14.74 4.94 2.57
CA ARG A 71 -13.85 6.11 2.56
C ARG A 71 -12.37 5.75 2.38
N ASP A 72 -12.07 4.68 1.65
CA ASP A 72 -10.68 4.23 1.51
C ASP A 72 -9.86 5.24 0.70
N THR A 73 -8.71 5.67 1.25
CA THR A 73 -7.86 6.66 0.58
C THR A 73 -7.14 6.06 -0.63
N LEU A 74 -6.85 4.75 -0.61
CA LEU A 74 -6.20 4.03 -1.70
C LEU A 74 -7.14 3.89 -2.89
N GLU A 75 -8.39 3.46 -2.67
CA GLU A 75 -9.40 3.35 -3.73
C GLU A 75 -9.62 4.71 -4.42
N ASN A 76 -9.82 5.76 -3.62
CA ASN A 76 -9.99 7.12 -4.14
C ASN A 76 -8.78 7.60 -4.96
N LEU A 77 -7.57 7.21 -4.57
CA LEU A 77 -6.35 7.54 -5.31
C LEU A 77 -6.26 6.75 -6.62
N VAL A 78 -6.55 5.46 -6.61
CA VAL A 78 -6.55 4.60 -7.81
C VAL A 78 -7.57 5.10 -8.84
N LEU A 79 -8.79 5.41 -8.41
CA LEU A 79 -9.83 5.99 -9.28
C LEU A 79 -9.42 7.36 -9.86
N TYR A 80 -8.72 8.18 -9.08
CA TYR A 80 -8.20 9.46 -9.56
C TYR A 80 -7.08 9.27 -10.58
N LEU A 81 -6.15 8.36 -10.31
CA LEU A 81 -5.05 8.01 -11.21
C LEU A 81 -5.55 7.47 -12.53
N GLN A 82 -6.56 6.61 -12.54
CA GLN A 82 -7.16 6.11 -13.78
C GLN A 82 -7.70 7.25 -14.66
N LYS A 83 -8.32 8.28 -14.06
CA LYS A 83 -8.83 9.45 -14.80
C LYS A 83 -7.71 10.29 -15.42
N ILE A 84 -6.61 10.51 -14.71
CA ILE A 84 -5.52 11.39 -15.20
C ILE A 84 -4.51 10.66 -16.10
N SER A 85 -4.35 9.35 -15.92
CA SER A 85 -3.38 8.56 -16.67
C SER A 85 -3.96 7.97 -17.96
N GLN A 86 -5.28 7.75 -18.00
CA GLN A 86 -5.98 7.02 -19.08
C GLN A 86 -5.40 5.62 -19.32
N LEU A 87 -4.70 5.04 -18.34
CA LEU A 87 -4.27 3.66 -18.39
C LEU A 87 -5.49 2.74 -18.41
N LYS A 88 -5.37 1.65 -19.18
CA LYS A 88 -6.44 0.64 -19.27
C LYS A 88 -6.61 -0.09 -17.93
N SER A 89 -7.79 -0.64 -17.72
CA SER A 89 -8.11 -1.42 -16.53
C SER A 89 -7.23 -2.67 -16.37
N SER A 90 -6.86 -3.31 -17.48
CA SER A 90 -5.94 -4.46 -17.58
C SER A 90 -4.47 -4.07 -17.73
N GLU A 91 -4.07 -2.90 -17.27
CA GLU A 91 -2.68 -2.44 -17.36
C GLU A 91 -1.76 -3.32 -16.50
N LYS A 92 -0.54 -3.54 -17.01
CA LYS A 92 0.46 -4.32 -16.27
C LYS A 92 0.96 -3.55 -15.06
N LYS A 93 1.24 -4.28 -13.99
CA LYS A 93 1.75 -3.73 -12.72
C LYS A 93 2.99 -2.86 -12.93
N GLU A 94 3.93 -3.31 -13.75
CA GLU A 94 5.19 -2.62 -14.02
C GLU A 94 4.97 -1.27 -14.71
N ASN A 95 3.99 -1.20 -15.62
CA ASN A 95 3.65 0.03 -16.33
C ASN A 95 2.99 1.06 -15.40
N ILE A 96 2.13 0.60 -14.48
CA ILE A 96 1.53 1.45 -13.45
C ILE A 96 2.61 2.02 -12.54
N ILE A 97 3.53 1.19 -12.05
CA ILE A 97 4.67 1.63 -11.23
C ILE A 97 5.54 2.64 -12.00
N SER A 98 5.84 2.36 -13.28
CA SER A 98 6.62 3.29 -14.10
C SER A 98 5.93 4.65 -14.23
N TYR A 99 4.62 4.67 -14.48
CA TYR A 99 3.85 5.91 -14.53
C TYR A 99 3.89 6.67 -13.20
N LEU A 100 3.78 5.96 -12.07
CA LEU A 100 3.75 6.56 -10.74
C LEU A 100 5.07 7.23 -10.34
N LYS A 101 6.21 6.74 -10.84
CA LYS A 101 7.54 7.31 -10.61
C LYS A 101 7.72 8.67 -11.29
N ASP A 102 7.14 8.83 -12.48
CA ASP A 102 7.22 10.06 -13.27
C ASP A 102 6.05 11.02 -12.97
N CYS A 103 5.09 10.61 -12.15
CA CYS A 103 3.89 11.38 -11.86
C CYS A 103 4.15 12.56 -10.90
N THR A 104 4.08 13.78 -11.41
CA THR A 104 4.24 15.02 -10.62
C THR A 104 2.92 15.68 -10.22
N ASP A 105 1.79 14.99 -10.36
CA ASP A 105 0.48 15.54 -10.02
C ASP A 105 0.37 15.85 -8.52
N LYS A 106 -0.06 17.08 -8.20
CA LYS A 106 -0.08 17.59 -6.81
C LYS A 106 -1.05 16.82 -5.92
N GLU A 107 -2.19 16.39 -6.45
CA GLU A 107 -3.18 15.64 -5.68
C GLU A 107 -2.74 14.20 -5.47
N VAL A 108 -2.10 13.58 -6.45
CA VAL A 108 -1.44 12.26 -6.30
C VAL A 108 -0.41 12.32 -5.19
N VAL A 109 0.53 13.27 -5.25
CA VAL A 109 1.59 13.42 -4.23
C VAL A 109 0.99 13.63 -2.84
N LYS A 110 -0.04 14.47 -2.72
CA LYS A 110 -0.74 14.71 -1.45
C LYS A 110 -1.38 13.45 -0.89
N LYS A 111 -2.08 12.68 -1.73
CA LYS A 111 -2.74 11.42 -1.32
C LYS A 111 -1.73 10.33 -0.98
N LYS A 112 -0.64 10.20 -1.73
CA LYS A 112 0.48 9.29 -1.41
C LYS A 112 1.00 9.55 0.01
N ARG A 113 1.24 10.82 0.38
CA ARG A 113 1.69 11.17 1.76
C ARG A 113 0.73 10.75 2.87
N ILE A 114 -0.58 10.71 2.61
CA ILE A 114 -1.56 10.24 3.60
C ILE A 114 -1.41 8.73 3.80
N LEU A 115 -1.19 7.99 2.72
CA LEU A 115 -0.95 6.54 2.73
C LEU A 115 0.43 6.15 3.26
N CYS A 116 1.44 7.03 3.20
CA CYS A 116 2.77 6.79 3.78
C CYS A 116 2.76 6.66 5.31
N ARG A 117 1.66 6.99 5.99
CA ARG A 117 1.56 6.85 7.44
C ARG A 117 1.51 5.37 7.79
N ILE A 118 2.52 4.89 8.52
CA ILE A 118 2.47 3.55 9.15
C ILE A 118 1.12 3.44 9.86
N PRO A 119 0.36 2.35 9.64
CA PRO A 119 -0.86 2.09 10.39
C PRO A 119 -0.58 2.34 11.88
N GLY A 120 -1.29 3.29 12.51
CA GLY A 120 -0.88 3.88 13.79
C GLY A 120 -0.54 2.84 14.87
N ASN A 121 -1.18 1.67 14.79
CA ASN A 121 -1.02 0.53 15.68
C ASN A 121 0.32 -0.24 15.54
N CYS A 122 1.07 -0.03 14.45
CA CYS A 122 2.33 -0.74 14.13
C CYS A 122 3.59 0.13 14.22
N THR A 123 3.46 1.40 14.62
CA THR A 123 4.61 2.32 14.76
C THR A 123 5.68 1.82 15.74
N GLY A 124 5.34 0.95 16.69
CA GLY A 124 6.29 0.31 17.61
C GLY A 124 7.22 -0.72 16.96
N CYS A 125 6.78 -1.46 15.94
CA CYS A 125 7.58 -2.50 15.27
C CYS A 125 8.81 -1.95 14.56
N PHE A 126 8.67 -0.77 13.94
CA PHE A 126 9.67 -0.22 13.03
C PHE A 126 10.58 0.83 13.69
N LYS A 127 10.39 1.10 14.99
CA LYS A 127 11.18 2.08 15.76
C LYS A 127 12.47 1.53 16.37
N LYS A 128 12.74 0.22 16.31
CA LYS A 128 13.93 -0.39 16.96
C LYS A 128 15.23 -0.29 16.14
N ASN A 129 15.20 0.20 14.89
CA ASN A 129 16.35 0.23 13.99
C ASN A 129 16.62 1.63 13.37
N MET A 130 16.38 2.71 14.11
CA MET A 130 16.89 4.06 13.79
C MET A 130 17.85 4.53 14.88
#